data_AF-A0A8H8M9Q2-F1
#
_entry.id   AF-A0A8H8M9Q2-F1
#
_cell.length_a   1.000
_cell.length_b   1.000
_cell.length_c   1.000
_cell.angle_alpha   90.00
_cell.angle_beta   90.00
_cell.angle_gamma   90.00
#
_symmetry.space_group_name_H-M   'P 1'
#
loop_
_entity.id
_entity.type
_entity.pdbx_description
1 polymer ?
#
loop_
_entity_poly.entity_id
_entity_poly.type
_entity_poly.pdbx_seq_one_letter_code
_entity_poly.pdbx_strand_id
1 'polypeptide(L)'
;MAYVSHLQHIVGPLGDDPLTPDELSILLALPRAAQKTPHALFVRLPKGATAGDGHYDVSFAQAAAIVGRLASALKTRTDIQLGPGITVCLMIDPYVHGFFHQLAFWALGCTVQYVTGVFGEEMVDGQLKQAGCKLTVYLGKTKERVEARRDKHGIEMFELEESEYAGALVRQELAGLGPAPEWPTPKRPSPAVVIQSSSTTAMPKVLGFDLHFYALSIPHNSRRHLDSRPPSEFGSTKRPDTHPVLIASDPFWQPFHEHLLVHLVTATPFALTFPLRSLSVDDFAGWLKELDSMYSITLVGCGIQDQLSELMSEKRIVAHNLFGNSELSKLMTADRAPYNHLRPIPDFPPPLAVPALAWSVQSGIAKTNPNREVTLWYIVSRYPPLAHVMLRGRVPLKLEPFPGPGPYKGQPAMNLGDVFYEIITKEGEEKDVAYAHAARLDDYLRLNNDMDIVEDD
;
A
#
# COMPACT_ATOMS: atom_id res chain seq x y z
N MET A 1 19.49 0.75 26.72
CA MET A 1 19.38 2.22 26.55
C MET A 1 20.32 2.76 25.48
N ALA A 2 21.61 2.39 25.41
CA ALA A 2 22.55 2.89 24.38
C ALA A 2 22.18 2.55 22.92
N TYR A 3 21.52 1.42 22.66
CA TYR A 3 21.07 1.05 21.30
C TYR A 3 19.96 1.98 20.78
N VAL A 4 19.10 2.50 21.68
CA VAL A 4 17.98 3.36 21.31
C VAL A 4 18.46 4.78 20.97
N SER A 5 19.51 5.29 21.61
CA SER A 5 20.05 6.62 21.30
C SER A 5 20.67 6.68 19.90
N HIS A 6 21.29 5.59 19.42
CA HIS A 6 21.83 5.56 18.05
C HIS A 6 20.71 5.62 16.99
N LEU A 7 19.53 5.06 17.29
CA LEU A 7 18.41 5.05 16.35
C LEU A 7 17.65 6.38 16.30
N GLN A 8 17.92 7.34 17.20
CA GLN A 8 17.15 8.60 17.30
C GLN A 8 17.11 9.42 16.00
N HIS A 9 18.19 9.39 15.20
CA HIS A 9 18.23 10.05 13.89
C HIS A 9 17.34 9.38 12.83
N ILE A 10 16.85 8.17 13.09
CA ILE A 10 16.11 7.30 12.16
C ILE A 10 14.59 7.31 12.47
N VAL A 11 14.19 7.74 13.67
CA VAL A 11 12.81 7.58 14.20
C VAL A 11 11.81 8.59 13.63
N GLY A 12 12.29 9.63 12.94
CA GLY A 12 11.46 10.73 12.47
C GLY A 12 10.86 11.59 13.60
N PRO A 13 10.01 12.56 13.24
CA PRO A 13 9.45 13.54 14.18
C PRO A 13 8.43 12.92 15.15
N LEU A 14 8.44 13.34 16.41
CA LEU A 14 7.42 13.02 17.42
C LEU A 14 6.10 13.75 17.13
N GLY A 15 5.01 13.39 17.82
CA GLY A 15 3.67 13.92 17.56
C GLY A 15 3.59 15.44 17.53
N ASP A 16 4.23 16.11 18.49
CA ASP A 16 4.19 17.56 18.68
C ASP A 16 5.31 18.32 17.95
N ASP A 17 6.24 17.60 17.29
CA ASP A 17 7.31 18.23 16.53
C ASP A 17 6.73 19.00 15.33
N PRO A 18 7.39 20.05 14.82
CA PRO A 18 7.00 20.67 13.55
C PRO A 18 6.92 19.64 12.42
N LEU A 19 6.00 19.84 11.46
CA LEU A 19 5.94 19.03 10.25
C LEU A 19 7.27 19.14 9.47
N THR A 20 7.83 18.01 9.05
CA THR A 20 9.04 18.03 8.22
C THR A 20 8.72 18.51 6.80
N PRO A 21 9.73 18.93 6.01
CA PRO A 21 9.52 19.28 4.61
C PRO A 21 8.86 18.15 3.80
N ASP A 22 9.24 16.90 4.06
CA ASP A 22 8.69 15.73 3.37
C ASP A 22 7.24 15.46 3.78
N GLU A 23 6.90 15.58 5.06
CA GLU A 23 5.51 15.49 5.54
C GLU A 23 4.64 16.59 4.94
N LEU A 24 5.14 17.83 4.87
CA LEU A 24 4.47 18.94 4.20
C LEU A 24 4.32 18.69 2.69
N SER A 25 5.30 18.05 2.05
CA SER A 25 5.22 17.70 0.62
C SER A 25 4.01 16.81 0.33
N ILE A 26 3.68 15.90 1.25
CA ILE A 26 2.52 15.01 1.16
C ILE A 26 1.23 15.76 1.47
N LEU A 27 1.13 16.39 2.66
CA LEU A 27 -0.11 17.00 3.13
C LEU A 27 -0.58 18.18 2.25
N LEU A 28 0.36 18.85 1.59
CA LEU A 28 0.09 19.96 0.68
C LEU A 28 0.21 19.58 -0.80
N ALA A 29 0.39 18.31 -1.13
CA ALA A 29 0.56 17.86 -2.51
C ALA A 29 -0.58 18.33 -3.42
N LEU A 30 -1.82 18.03 -3.05
CA LEU A 30 -3.01 18.38 -3.82
C LEU A 30 -3.21 19.91 -3.97
N PRO A 31 -3.24 20.74 -2.90
CA PRO A 31 -3.42 22.19 -3.07
C PRO A 31 -2.25 22.85 -3.81
N ARG A 32 -1.01 22.36 -3.68
CA ARG A 32 0.13 22.87 -4.47
C ARG A 32 0.02 22.52 -5.95
N ALA A 33 -0.38 21.30 -6.27
CA ALA A 33 -0.61 20.87 -7.65
C ALA A 33 -1.79 21.64 -8.29
N ALA A 34 -2.85 21.91 -7.52
CA ALA A 34 -3.96 22.75 -7.96
C ALA A 34 -3.54 24.19 -8.30
N GLN A 35 -2.59 24.76 -7.57
CA GLN A 35 -2.04 26.09 -7.87
C GLN A 35 -1.11 26.07 -9.10
N LYS A 36 -0.27 25.04 -9.22
CA LYS A 36 0.76 24.96 -10.27
C LYS A 36 0.21 24.52 -11.62
N THR A 37 -0.70 23.54 -11.62
CA THR A 37 -1.26 22.89 -12.81
C THR A 37 -2.76 22.63 -12.63
N PRO A 38 -3.59 23.68 -12.51
CA PRO A 38 -5.01 23.55 -12.11
C PRO A 38 -5.84 22.64 -13.01
N HIS A 39 -5.53 22.62 -14.31
CA HIS A 39 -6.28 21.88 -15.32
C HIS A 39 -5.69 20.50 -15.65
N ALA A 40 -4.53 20.16 -15.06
CA ALA A 40 -3.97 18.82 -15.25
C ALA A 40 -4.85 17.77 -14.55
N LEU A 41 -4.94 16.59 -15.17
CA LEU A 41 -5.68 15.46 -14.64
C LEU A 41 -5.05 14.99 -13.33
N PHE A 42 -5.86 14.88 -12.28
CA PHE A 42 -5.47 14.30 -10.99
C PHE A 42 -5.92 12.85 -10.90
N VAL A 43 -7.21 12.60 -11.10
CA VAL A 43 -7.78 11.26 -10.96
C VAL A 43 -8.87 10.99 -12.00
N ARG A 44 -8.89 9.78 -12.55
CA ARG A 44 -10.05 9.22 -13.24
C ARG A 44 -10.88 8.39 -12.26
N LEU A 45 -12.12 8.80 -12.04
CA LEU A 45 -13.06 8.09 -11.19
C LEU A 45 -14.05 7.28 -12.04
N PRO A 46 -14.31 6.01 -11.69
CA PRO A 46 -15.28 5.19 -12.41
C PRO A 46 -16.70 5.73 -12.18
N LYS A 47 -17.52 5.78 -13.24
CA LYS A 47 -18.95 6.16 -13.14
C LYS A 47 -19.83 5.02 -12.62
N GLY A 48 -19.40 3.78 -12.85
CA GLY A 48 -20.09 2.56 -12.44
C GLY A 48 -19.12 1.38 -12.36
N ALA A 49 -19.66 0.20 -12.07
CA ALA A 49 -18.88 -1.00 -11.78
C ALA A 49 -18.20 -1.60 -13.02
N THR A 50 -18.72 -1.31 -14.21
CA THR A 50 -18.21 -1.85 -15.47
C THR A 50 -17.39 -0.81 -16.21
N ALA A 51 -16.50 -1.26 -17.09
CA ALA A 51 -15.71 -0.35 -17.92
C ALA A 51 -16.64 0.57 -18.74
N GLY A 52 -17.68 0.00 -19.36
CA GLY A 52 -18.61 0.70 -20.25
C GLY A 52 -19.40 1.85 -19.61
N ASP A 53 -19.43 1.97 -18.27
CA ASP A 53 -20.03 3.10 -17.57
C ASP A 53 -19.24 4.40 -17.76
N GLY A 54 -17.97 4.30 -18.14
CA GLY A 54 -17.06 5.40 -18.40
C GLY A 54 -16.53 6.07 -17.13
N HIS A 55 -15.93 7.25 -17.31
CA HIS A 55 -15.15 7.91 -16.25
C HIS A 55 -15.50 9.38 -16.06
N TYR A 56 -15.23 9.87 -14.86
CA TYR A 56 -15.05 11.29 -14.58
C TYR A 56 -13.54 11.60 -14.55
N ASP A 57 -13.11 12.51 -15.40
CA ASP A 57 -11.77 13.09 -15.36
C ASP A 57 -11.80 14.31 -14.42
N VAL A 58 -11.06 14.23 -13.31
CA VAL A 58 -11.04 15.27 -12.28
C VAL A 58 -9.68 15.94 -12.29
N SER A 59 -9.66 17.27 -12.45
CA SER A 59 -8.43 18.04 -12.41
C SER A 59 -7.93 18.29 -10.99
N PHE A 60 -6.67 18.69 -10.83
CA PHE A 60 -6.14 19.07 -9.51
C PHE A 60 -6.94 20.20 -8.85
N ALA A 61 -7.34 21.23 -9.61
CA ALA A 61 -8.15 22.33 -9.07
C ALA A 61 -9.52 21.85 -8.57
N GLN A 62 -10.21 21.02 -9.35
CA GLN A 62 -11.51 20.46 -8.95
C GLN A 62 -11.38 19.58 -7.70
N ALA A 63 -10.40 18.68 -7.67
CA ALA A 63 -10.17 17.83 -6.52
C ALA A 63 -9.82 18.62 -5.26
N ALA A 64 -8.96 19.65 -5.37
CA ALA A 64 -8.64 20.52 -4.23
C ALA A 64 -9.88 21.29 -3.74
N ALA A 65 -10.74 21.77 -4.65
CA ALA A 65 -11.98 22.45 -4.29
C ALA A 65 -12.96 21.51 -3.56
N ILE A 66 -13.18 20.30 -4.09
CA ILE A 66 -14.02 19.27 -3.47
C ILE A 66 -13.52 18.95 -2.07
N VAL A 67 -12.22 18.65 -1.93
CA VAL A 67 -11.62 18.28 -0.65
C VAL A 67 -11.68 19.44 0.35
N GLY A 68 -11.42 20.68 -0.09
CA GLY A 68 -11.53 21.88 0.76
C GLY A 68 -12.95 22.09 1.30
N ARG A 69 -13.98 21.93 0.44
CA ARG A 69 -15.39 22.02 0.86
C ARG A 69 -15.77 20.92 1.84
N LEU A 70 -15.41 19.67 1.54
CA LEU A 70 -15.65 18.55 2.44
C LEU A 70 -14.98 18.79 3.79
N ALA A 71 -13.71 19.18 3.82
CA ALA A 71 -12.99 19.46 5.06
C ALA A 71 -13.66 20.60 5.87
N SER A 72 -14.19 21.62 5.19
CA SER A 72 -14.95 22.70 5.84
C SER A 72 -16.27 22.20 6.43
N ALA A 73 -17.06 21.44 5.66
CA ALA A 73 -18.35 20.91 6.10
C ALA A 73 -18.21 19.89 7.23
N LEU A 74 -17.20 19.02 7.18
CA LEU A 74 -16.93 17.99 8.18
C LEU A 74 -16.62 18.59 9.56
N LYS A 75 -15.96 19.75 9.64
CA LYS A 75 -15.71 20.44 10.91
C LYS A 75 -17.00 20.83 11.67
N THR A 76 -18.10 20.99 10.96
CA THR A 76 -19.39 21.41 11.54
C THR A 76 -20.40 20.27 11.65
N ARG A 77 -20.10 19.11 11.07
CA ARG A 77 -21.04 17.97 11.00
C ARG A 77 -21.01 17.07 12.23
N THR A 78 -19.94 17.15 13.02
CA THR A 78 -19.68 16.30 14.18
C THR A 78 -19.32 17.16 15.39
N ASP A 79 -19.66 16.68 16.58
CA ASP A 79 -19.22 17.28 17.85
C ASP A 79 -17.75 16.91 18.17
N ILE A 80 -17.19 15.94 17.46
CA ILE A 80 -15.79 15.55 17.60
C ILE A 80 -14.90 16.62 16.97
N GLN A 81 -13.95 17.13 17.74
CA GLN A 81 -12.91 18.00 17.23
C GLN A 81 -11.96 17.24 16.31
N LEU A 82 -12.24 17.25 15.00
CA LEU A 82 -11.41 16.61 13.98
C LEU A 82 -9.98 17.16 13.98
N GLY A 83 -8.99 16.26 13.94
CA GLY A 83 -7.58 16.61 14.01
C GLY A 83 -6.65 15.45 14.37
N PRO A 84 -5.38 15.76 14.68
CA PRO A 84 -4.40 14.79 15.17
C PRO A 84 -4.93 13.95 16.33
N GLY A 85 -4.68 12.64 16.28
CA GLY A 85 -5.13 11.68 17.29
C GLY A 85 -6.58 11.23 17.17
N ILE A 86 -7.35 11.78 16.21
CA ILE A 86 -8.69 11.28 15.89
C ILE A 86 -8.58 10.26 14.75
N THR A 87 -9.06 9.04 15.02
CA THR A 87 -9.18 7.99 14.01
C THR A 87 -10.59 7.93 13.45
N VAL A 88 -10.67 8.12 12.14
CA VAL A 88 -11.90 8.05 11.35
C VAL A 88 -11.91 6.76 10.54
N CYS A 89 -12.95 5.95 10.73
CA CYS A 89 -13.14 4.71 9.99
C CYS A 89 -14.10 4.93 8.81
N LEU A 90 -13.70 4.47 7.63
CA LEU A 90 -14.48 4.52 6.41
C LEU A 90 -14.99 3.11 6.11
N MET A 91 -16.26 2.87 6.43
CA MET A 91 -17.00 1.64 6.15
C MET A 91 -17.81 1.82 4.86
N ILE A 92 -17.11 2.08 3.76
CA ILE A 92 -17.70 2.47 2.48
C ILE A 92 -17.35 1.39 1.44
N ASP A 93 -18.37 0.69 0.94
CA ASP A 93 -18.23 -0.29 -0.14
C ASP A 93 -19.27 0.04 -1.24
N PRO A 94 -18.85 0.36 -2.47
CA PRO A 94 -17.46 0.42 -2.94
C PRO A 94 -16.72 1.67 -2.45
N TYR A 95 -15.44 1.48 -2.11
CA TYR A 95 -14.61 2.52 -1.47
C TYR A 95 -14.45 3.80 -2.28
N VAL A 96 -14.61 3.72 -3.62
CA VAL A 96 -14.51 4.84 -4.55
C VAL A 96 -15.47 5.98 -4.20
N HIS A 97 -16.63 5.68 -3.60
CA HIS A 97 -17.57 6.71 -3.15
C HIS A 97 -16.98 7.60 -2.05
N GLY A 98 -16.13 7.04 -1.18
CA GLY A 98 -15.50 7.73 -0.07
C GLY A 98 -14.14 8.36 -0.39
N PHE A 99 -13.67 8.32 -1.63
CA PHE A 99 -12.29 8.70 -1.97
C PHE A 99 -11.93 10.14 -1.54
N PHE A 100 -12.77 11.13 -1.84
CA PHE A 100 -12.50 12.51 -1.41
C PHE A 100 -12.63 12.72 0.10
N HIS A 101 -13.40 11.88 0.80
CA HIS A 101 -13.51 11.95 2.27
C HIS A 101 -12.20 11.55 2.94
N GLN A 102 -11.52 10.51 2.44
CA GLN A 102 -10.18 10.16 2.92
C GLN A 102 -9.23 11.37 2.84
N LEU A 103 -9.18 12.04 1.69
CA LEU A 103 -8.32 13.20 1.49
C LEU A 103 -8.72 14.39 2.39
N ALA A 104 -10.03 14.60 2.60
CA ALA A 104 -10.53 15.63 3.49
C ALA A 104 -10.15 15.38 4.96
N PHE A 105 -10.28 14.14 5.44
CA PHE A 105 -9.86 13.78 6.79
C PHE A 105 -8.34 13.93 6.98
N TRP A 106 -7.53 13.56 5.99
CA TRP A 106 -6.09 13.85 6.00
C TRP A 106 -5.78 15.35 6.02
N ALA A 107 -6.50 16.16 5.23
CA ALA A 107 -6.33 17.61 5.23
C ALA A 107 -6.63 18.22 6.62
N LEU A 108 -7.54 17.60 7.38
CA LEU A 108 -7.85 17.97 8.76
C LEU A 108 -6.83 17.44 9.78
N GLY A 109 -5.92 16.55 9.38
CA GLY A 109 -4.94 15.91 10.26
C GLY A 109 -5.45 14.66 10.98
N CYS A 110 -6.55 14.05 10.52
CA CYS A 110 -7.10 12.83 11.10
C CYS A 110 -6.35 11.58 10.59
N THR A 111 -6.32 10.54 11.42
CA THR A 111 -5.98 9.19 10.99
C THR A 111 -7.15 8.60 10.21
N VAL A 112 -6.88 7.93 9.09
CA VAL A 112 -7.92 7.25 8.31
C VAL A 112 -7.70 5.73 8.31
N GLN A 113 -8.79 4.98 8.47
CA GLN A 113 -8.83 3.53 8.30
C GLN A 113 -9.97 3.15 7.38
N TYR A 114 -9.72 2.36 6.33
CA TYR A 114 -10.80 1.67 5.63
C TYR A 114 -11.11 0.36 6.33
N VAL A 115 -12.39 0.14 6.63
CA VAL A 115 -12.88 -1.09 7.27
C VAL A 115 -13.83 -1.78 6.31
N THR A 116 -13.45 -2.97 5.85
CA THR A 116 -14.26 -3.76 4.92
C THR A 116 -15.14 -4.76 5.65
N GLY A 117 -16.39 -4.86 5.20
CA GLY A 117 -17.34 -5.86 5.71
C GLY A 117 -17.09 -7.28 5.21
N VAL A 118 -16.16 -7.47 4.27
CA VAL A 118 -15.85 -8.79 3.66
C VAL A 118 -15.39 -9.82 4.70
N PHE A 119 -14.81 -9.36 5.82
CA PHE A 119 -14.30 -10.22 6.88
C PHE A 119 -15.34 -10.54 7.98
N GLY A 120 -16.60 -10.18 7.79
CA GLY A 120 -17.66 -10.45 8.75
C GLY A 120 -17.69 -9.49 9.94
N GLU A 121 -18.82 -9.48 10.66
CA GLU A 121 -19.16 -8.42 11.61
C GLU A 121 -18.25 -8.42 12.86
N GLU A 122 -17.81 -9.59 13.35
CA GLU A 122 -16.89 -9.70 14.49
C GLU A 122 -15.53 -9.05 14.18
N MET A 123 -15.01 -9.24 12.96
CA MET A 123 -13.75 -8.65 12.56
C MET A 123 -13.85 -7.13 12.39
N VAL A 124 -14.97 -6.63 11.85
CA VAL A 124 -15.25 -5.18 11.80
C VAL A 124 -15.23 -4.60 13.21
N ASP A 125 -15.98 -5.18 14.15
CA ASP A 125 -16.07 -4.68 15.52
C ASP A 125 -14.70 -4.74 16.24
N GLY A 126 -13.94 -5.81 16.00
CA GLY A 126 -12.56 -5.96 16.48
C GLY A 126 -11.65 -4.85 15.95
N GLN A 127 -11.76 -4.50 14.67
CA GLN A 127 -10.96 -3.45 14.04
C GLN A 127 -11.33 -2.05 14.54
N LEU A 128 -12.61 -1.73 14.60
CA LEU A 128 -13.09 -0.43 15.11
C LEU A 128 -12.56 -0.18 16.52
N LYS A 129 -12.59 -1.23 17.37
CA LYS A 129 -12.05 -1.18 18.73
C LYS A 129 -10.53 -1.05 18.75
N GLN A 130 -9.81 -1.91 18.02
CA GLN A 130 -8.34 -1.93 18.03
C GLN A 130 -7.73 -0.65 17.46
N ALA A 131 -8.36 -0.05 16.45
CA ALA A 131 -7.92 1.21 15.88
C ALA A 131 -8.25 2.44 16.73
N GLY A 132 -9.01 2.28 17.81
CA GLY A 132 -9.44 3.41 18.65
C GLY A 132 -10.37 4.37 17.90
N CYS A 133 -11.18 3.84 16.98
CA CYS A 133 -12.05 4.63 16.12
C CYS A 133 -12.97 5.54 16.93
N LYS A 134 -13.07 6.82 16.54
CA LYS A 134 -13.93 7.82 17.20
C LYS A 134 -15.11 8.24 16.34
N LEU A 135 -14.92 8.24 15.02
CA LEU A 135 -15.92 8.59 14.04
C LEU A 135 -15.94 7.52 12.95
N THR A 136 -17.14 7.09 12.53
CA THR A 136 -17.31 6.19 11.39
C THR A 136 -18.22 6.80 10.34
N VAL A 137 -17.74 6.84 9.10
CA VAL A 137 -18.55 7.13 7.92
C VAL A 137 -18.91 5.81 7.25
N TYR A 138 -20.20 5.55 7.01
CA TYR A 138 -20.64 4.27 6.47
C TYR A 138 -21.52 4.42 5.23
N LEU A 139 -21.54 3.39 4.38
CA LEU A 139 -22.44 3.27 3.24
C LEU A 139 -23.11 1.89 3.23
N GLY A 140 -24.42 1.84 2.92
CA GLY A 140 -25.14 0.60 2.61
C GLY A 140 -25.30 -0.36 3.79
N LYS A 141 -25.31 0.15 5.03
CA LYS A 141 -25.55 -0.64 6.24
C LYS A 141 -26.96 -0.38 6.77
N THR A 142 -27.62 -1.42 7.28
CA THR A 142 -28.94 -1.23 7.89
C THR A 142 -28.82 -0.38 9.14
N LYS A 143 -29.82 0.46 9.38
CA LYS A 143 -29.86 1.39 10.51
C LYS A 143 -29.67 0.66 11.84
N GLU A 144 -30.28 -0.51 11.99
CA GLU A 144 -30.18 -1.36 13.20
C GLU A 144 -28.75 -1.81 13.46
N ARG A 145 -27.99 -2.17 12.41
CA ARG A 145 -26.58 -2.58 12.55
C ARG A 145 -25.67 -1.42 12.94
N VAL A 146 -25.97 -0.22 12.45
CA VAL A 146 -25.24 1.00 12.78
C VAL A 146 -25.53 1.41 14.22
N GLU A 147 -26.80 1.43 14.63
CA GLU A 147 -27.22 1.75 16.00
C GLU A 147 -26.62 0.77 17.01
N ALA A 148 -26.68 -0.54 16.74
CA ALA A 148 -26.06 -1.55 17.59
C ALA A 148 -24.53 -1.33 17.77
N ARG A 149 -23.83 -0.89 16.71
CA ARG A 149 -22.40 -0.57 16.79
C ARG A 149 -22.11 0.72 17.53
N ARG A 150 -22.91 1.75 17.28
CA ARG A 150 -22.83 3.04 17.98
C ARG A 150 -22.94 2.80 19.49
N ASP A 151 -23.94 2.04 19.92
CA ASP A 151 -24.17 1.73 21.33
C ASP A 151 -23.06 0.87 21.92
N LYS A 152 -22.61 -0.16 21.18
CA LYS A 152 -21.57 -1.10 21.63
C LYS A 152 -20.21 -0.44 21.82
N HIS A 153 -19.84 0.51 20.96
CA HIS A 153 -18.49 1.07 20.93
C HIS A 153 -18.40 2.54 21.36
N GLY A 154 -19.53 3.23 21.53
CA GLY A 154 -19.55 4.68 21.83
C GLY A 154 -18.93 5.51 20.71
N ILE A 155 -19.09 5.07 19.46
CA ILE A 155 -18.51 5.70 18.27
C ILE A 155 -19.56 6.58 17.61
N GLU A 156 -19.20 7.80 17.23
CA GLU A 156 -20.07 8.63 16.41
C GLU A 156 -20.14 8.05 14.99
N MET A 157 -21.35 7.92 14.44
CA MET A 157 -21.53 7.32 13.11
C MET A 157 -22.51 8.14 12.30
N PHE A 158 -22.13 8.47 11.05
CA PHE A 158 -23.04 9.08 10.08
C PHE A 158 -22.95 8.38 8.72
N GLU A 159 -24.07 8.41 8.01
CA GLU A 159 -24.21 7.84 6.68
C GLU A 159 -23.57 8.76 5.63
N LEU A 160 -22.86 8.15 4.68
CA LEU A 160 -22.42 8.84 3.48
C LEU A 160 -23.63 9.02 2.56
N GLU A 161 -24.08 10.26 2.41
CA GLU A 161 -25.22 10.55 1.55
C GLU A 161 -24.86 10.38 0.07
N GLU A 162 -25.84 10.02 -0.78
CA GLU A 162 -25.61 9.88 -2.23
C GLU A 162 -25.08 11.16 -2.88
N SER A 163 -25.47 12.31 -2.34
CA SER A 163 -24.99 13.64 -2.73
C SER A 163 -23.49 13.82 -2.46
N GLU A 164 -22.92 13.04 -1.54
CA GLU A 164 -21.52 13.08 -1.12
C GLU A 164 -20.67 11.98 -1.75
N TYR A 165 -21.26 11.12 -2.58
CA TYR A 165 -20.48 10.15 -3.35
C TYR A 165 -19.48 10.89 -4.24
N ALA A 166 -18.27 10.35 -4.38
CA ALA A 166 -17.22 10.99 -5.16
C ALA A 166 -17.66 11.46 -6.56
N GLY A 167 -18.43 10.63 -7.29
CA GLY A 167 -19.00 11.03 -8.58
C GLY A 167 -20.05 12.14 -8.50
N ALA A 168 -20.86 12.18 -7.43
CA ALA A 168 -21.82 13.26 -7.20
C ALA A 168 -21.12 14.58 -6.87
N LEU A 169 -20.09 14.55 -6.02
CA LEU A 169 -19.26 15.70 -5.69
C LEU A 169 -18.58 16.28 -6.95
N VAL A 170 -18.08 15.43 -7.85
CA VAL A 170 -17.52 15.89 -9.13
C VAL A 170 -18.57 16.57 -9.99
N ARG A 171 -19.78 16.00 -10.12
CA ARG A 171 -20.86 16.63 -10.87
C ARG A 171 -21.25 17.99 -10.31
N GLN A 172 -21.30 18.11 -8.98
CA GLN A 172 -21.60 19.40 -8.34
C GLN A 172 -20.49 20.42 -8.62
N GLU A 173 -19.22 20.04 -8.50
CA GLU A 173 -18.09 20.94 -8.81
C GLU A 173 -18.10 21.38 -10.28
N LEU A 174 -18.42 20.47 -11.21
CA LEU A 174 -18.61 20.78 -12.63
C LEU A 174 -19.79 21.73 -12.90
N ALA A 175 -20.81 21.72 -12.02
CA ALA A 175 -21.95 22.64 -12.11
C ALA A 175 -21.65 24.04 -11.55
N GLY A 176 -20.48 24.26 -10.93
CA GLY A 176 -20.00 25.57 -10.51
C GLY A 176 -20.46 26.01 -9.12
N LEU A 177 -19.97 25.36 -8.06
CA LEU A 177 -20.27 25.67 -6.65
C LEU A 177 -19.66 26.98 -6.10
N GLY A 178 -19.28 27.93 -6.97
CA GLY A 178 -18.61 29.17 -6.58
C GLY A 178 -17.15 28.96 -6.14
N PRO A 179 -16.51 29.93 -5.45
CA PRO A 179 -15.12 29.80 -5.02
C PRO A 179 -14.97 28.71 -3.95
N ALA A 180 -13.85 27.98 -4.01
CA ALA A 180 -13.49 27.00 -3.00
C ALA A 180 -13.08 27.71 -1.69
N PRO A 181 -13.39 27.12 -0.51
CA PRO A 181 -12.89 27.64 0.76
C PRO A 181 -11.37 27.50 0.85
N GLU A 182 -10.76 28.22 1.80
CA GLU A 182 -9.33 28.09 2.07
C GLU A 182 -8.97 26.67 2.51
N TRP A 183 -7.84 26.17 2.01
CA TRP A 183 -7.33 24.86 2.40
C TRP A 183 -6.98 24.85 3.91
N PRO A 184 -7.35 23.80 4.68
CA PRO A 184 -7.01 23.73 6.09
C PRO A 184 -5.51 23.84 6.36
N THR A 185 -5.13 24.49 7.46
CA THR A 185 -3.74 24.47 7.93
C THR A 185 -3.29 23.02 8.17
N PRO A 186 -2.17 22.57 7.56
CA PRO A 186 -1.69 21.20 7.71
C PRO A 186 -1.41 20.83 9.16
N LYS A 187 -1.83 19.63 9.55
CA LYS A 187 -1.57 19.03 10.87
C LYS A 187 -1.14 17.58 10.70
N ARG A 188 -0.23 17.10 11.54
CA ARG A 188 0.28 15.70 11.48
C ARG A 188 -0.79 14.71 11.96
N PRO A 189 -1.29 13.82 11.09
CA PRO A 189 -2.04 12.65 11.56
C PRO A 189 -1.17 11.74 12.43
N SER A 190 -1.76 11.12 13.46
CA SER A 190 -1.01 10.24 14.37
C SER A 190 -1.82 8.98 14.75
N PRO A 191 -1.67 7.86 14.01
CA PRO A 191 -0.89 7.70 12.77
C PRO A 191 -1.57 8.35 11.54
N ALA A 192 -0.98 8.29 10.35
CA ALA A 192 -1.63 8.76 9.11
C ALA A 192 -2.64 7.77 8.56
N VAL A 193 -2.26 6.50 8.58
CA VAL A 193 -3.07 5.41 8.07
C VAL A 193 -3.11 4.31 9.10
N VAL A 194 -4.28 3.69 9.21
CA VAL A 194 -4.43 2.40 9.86
C VAL A 194 -4.92 1.40 8.81
N ILE A 195 -4.21 0.28 8.67
CA ILE A 195 -4.62 -0.84 7.83
C ILE A 195 -4.71 -2.13 8.66
N GLN A 196 -5.07 -3.23 8.01
CA GLN A 196 -5.13 -4.57 8.59
C GLN A 196 -4.21 -5.56 7.86
N SER A 197 -3.77 -6.60 8.56
CA SER A 197 -3.13 -7.76 7.93
C SER A 197 -4.16 -8.70 7.28
N SER A 198 -3.71 -9.64 6.44
CA SER A 198 -4.56 -10.52 5.61
C SER A 198 -5.36 -11.61 6.34
N SER A 199 -5.36 -11.64 7.69
CA SER A 199 -6.17 -12.55 8.51
C SER A 199 -5.97 -14.05 8.26
N THR A 200 -4.92 -14.49 7.57
CA THR A 200 -4.81 -15.87 7.08
C THR A 200 -4.61 -16.91 8.18
N THR A 201 -4.14 -16.52 9.36
CA THR A 201 -3.79 -17.45 10.46
C THR A 201 -4.44 -17.12 11.80
N ALA A 202 -5.01 -15.93 11.95
CA ALA A 202 -5.63 -15.43 13.17
C ALA A 202 -6.43 -14.15 12.87
N MET A 203 -6.97 -13.52 13.91
CA MET A 203 -7.56 -12.19 13.81
C MET A 203 -6.61 -11.20 13.11
N PRO A 204 -7.13 -10.36 12.18
CA PRO A 204 -6.32 -9.35 11.52
C PRO A 204 -5.67 -8.44 12.55
N LYS A 205 -4.37 -8.20 12.39
CA LYS A 205 -3.65 -7.22 13.20
C LYS A 205 -3.92 -5.84 12.63
N VAL A 206 -4.23 -4.88 13.49
CA VAL A 206 -4.30 -3.46 13.11
C VAL A 206 -2.90 -2.86 13.10
N LEU A 207 -2.54 -2.22 11.98
CA LEU A 207 -1.20 -1.67 11.74
C LEU A 207 -1.31 -0.17 11.52
N GLY A 208 -0.69 0.63 12.39
CA GLY A 208 -0.68 2.09 12.29
C GLY A 208 0.61 2.63 11.68
N PHE A 209 0.50 3.38 10.58
CA PHE A 209 1.61 3.98 9.85
C PHE A 209 1.60 5.50 9.95
N ASP A 210 2.66 6.06 10.53
CA ASP A 210 2.86 7.50 10.60
C ASP A 210 3.19 8.07 9.21
N LEU A 211 2.96 9.38 9.02
CA LEU A 211 3.29 10.04 7.75
C LEU A 211 4.78 9.93 7.39
N HIS A 212 5.64 9.97 8.42
CA HIS A 212 7.08 9.81 8.26
C HIS A 212 7.47 8.45 7.68
N PHE A 213 6.75 7.38 8.01
CA PHE A 213 7.01 6.05 7.43
C PHE A 213 6.98 6.09 5.89
N TYR A 214 5.98 6.77 5.33
CA TYR A 214 5.87 6.94 3.88
C TYR A 214 6.92 7.91 3.33
N ALA A 215 7.22 9.00 4.05
CA ALA A 215 8.23 9.97 3.65
C ALA A 215 9.62 9.34 3.41
N LEU A 216 9.98 8.28 4.15
CA LEU A 216 11.25 7.57 3.97
C LEU A 216 11.45 6.98 2.57
N SER A 217 10.38 6.56 1.88
CA SER A 217 10.47 5.90 0.57
C SER A 217 9.96 6.73 -0.60
N ILE A 218 9.23 7.82 -0.31
CA ILE A 218 8.62 8.68 -1.33
C ILE A 218 9.64 9.23 -2.34
N PRO A 219 10.80 9.79 -1.97
CA PRO A 219 11.72 10.36 -2.94
C PRO A 219 12.15 9.38 -4.04
N HIS A 220 12.40 8.12 -3.68
CA HIS A 220 12.71 7.08 -4.66
C HIS A 220 11.52 6.58 -5.42
N ASN A 221 10.41 6.29 -4.73
CA ASN A 221 9.21 5.83 -5.41
C ASN A 221 8.71 6.88 -6.42
N SER A 222 8.82 8.16 -6.10
CA SER A 222 8.53 9.28 -7.01
C SER A 222 9.50 9.35 -8.19
N ARG A 223 10.82 9.26 -7.95
CA ARG A 223 11.81 9.23 -9.05
C ARG A 223 11.59 8.05 -9.97
N ARG A 224 11.53 6.84 -9.42
CA ARG A 224 11.26 5.60 -10.16
C ARG A 224 9.96 5.70 -10.95
N HIS A 225 8.89 6.24 -10.36
CA HIS A 225 7.62 6.45 -11.05
C HIS A 225 7.79 7.39 -12.24
N LEU A 226 8.41 8.56 -12.06
CA LEU A 226 8.62 9.53 -13.13
C LEU A 226 9.58 9.06 -14.22
N ASP A 227 10.59 8.26 -13.85
CA ASP A 227 11.57 7.69 -14.75
C ASP A 227 11.06 6.43 -15.45
N SER A 228 9.97 5.85 -14.95
CA SER A 228 9.33 4.75 -15.65
C SER A 228 8.90 5.28 -17.02
N ARG A 229 9.49 4.71 -18.07
CA ARG A 229 9.02 4.84 -19.46
C ARG A 229 8.82 3.44 -20.02
N PRO A 230 7.88 3.27 -20.97
CA PRO A 230 7.77 2.00 -21.64
C PRO A 230 9.05 1.81 -22.45
N PRO A 231 9.54 0.56 -22.58
CA PRO A 231 10.67 0.27 -23.46
C PRO A 231 10.47 0.92 -24.84
N SER A 232 11.52 1.54 -25.40
CA SER A 232 11.42 2.24 -26.69
C SER A 232 10.93 1.33 -27.82
N GLU A 233 11.22 0.04 -27.73
CA GLU A 233 10.75 -1.03 -28.60
C GLU A 233 9.21 -1.20 -28.62
N PHE A 234 8.50 -0.71 -27.61
CA PHE A 234 7.04 -0.73 -27.59
C PHE A 234 6.44 0.41 -28.43
N GLY A 235 7.26 1.38 -28.89
CA GLY A 235 6.81 2.53 -29.68
C GLY A 235 5.82 3.45 -28.95
N SER A 236 5.67 3.28 -27.63
CA SER A 236 4.71 4.01 -26.82
C SER A 236 5.24 5.41 -26.47
N THR A 237 4.40 6.43 -26.67
CA THR A 237 4.66 7.80 -26.22
C THR A 237 4.14 8.06 -24.82
N LYS A 238 3.52 7.06 -24.18
CA LYS A 238 2.91 7.18 -22.86
C LYS A 238 3.95 7.49 -21.81
N ARG A 239 3.59 8.38 -20.88
CA ARG A 239 4.43 8.79 -19.76
C ARG A 239 3.59 8.97 -18.49
N PRO A 240 4.20 8.83 -17.31
CA PRO A 240 3.51 8.98 -16.02
C PRO A 240 2.78 10.31 -15.84
N ASP A 241 3.28 11.39 -16.44
CA ASP A 241 2.72 12.75 -16.36
C ASP A 241 1.53 12.99 -17.29
N THR A 242 1.32 12.14 -18.29
CA THR A 242 0.30 12.31 -19.33
C THR A 242 -0.78 11.24 -19.30
N HIS A 243 -0.49 10.08 -18.69
CA HIS A 243 -1.34 8.90 -18.73
C HIS A 243 -1.53 8.33 -17.33
N PRO A 244 -2.76 8.00 -16.93
CA PRO A 244 -3.00 7.50 -15.58
C PRO A 244 -2.43 6.09 -15.37
N VAL A 245 -1.97 5.84 -14.15
CA VAL A 245 -1.73 4.49 -13.62
C VAL A 245 -2.98 4.00 -12.90
N LEU A 246 -3.42 2.78 -13.15
CA LEU A 246 -4.53 2.18 -12.44
C LEU A 246 -4.09 1.68 -11.05
N ILE A 247 -4.72 2.20 -10.00
CA ILE A 247 -4.57 1.68 -8.64
C ILE A 247 -5.73 0.70 -8.40
N ALA A 248 -5.42 -0.60 -8.48
CA ALA A 248 -6.40 -1.66 -8.33
C ALA A 248 -6.43 -2.31 -6.93
N SER A 249 -5.58 -1.85 -6.02
CA SER A 249 -5.57 -2.29 -4.63
C SER A 249 -6.67 -1.57 -3.86
N ASP A 250 -7.41 -2.30 -3.03
CA ASP A 250 -8.36 -1.70 -2.11
C ASP A 250 -7.63 -0.84 -1.04
N PRO A 251 -8.25 0.24 -0.54
CA PRO A 251 -7.62 1.18 0.39
C PRO A 251 -7.49 0.66 1.83
N PHE A 252 -7.88 -0.58 2.11
CA PHE A 252 -7.50 -1.26 3.35
C PHE A 252 -6.17 -2.02 3.23
N TRP A 253 -5.50 -1.94 2.07
CA TRP A 253 -4.17 -2.48 1.83
C TRP A 253 -3.13 -1.38 1.66
N GLN A 254 -1.92 -1.66 2.14
CA GLN A 254 -0.79 -0.75 2.07
C GLN A 254 -0.43 -0.25 0.66
N PRO A 255 -0.48 -1.07 -0.42
CA PRO A 255 -0.10 -0.62 -1.75
C PRO A 255 -0.96 0.54 -2.27
N PHE A 256 -2.25 0.58 -1.92
CA PHE A 256 -3.11 1.70 -2.29
C PHE A 256 -2.54 3.03 -1.80
N HIS A 257 -2.13 3.09 -0.53
CA HIS A 257 -1.60 4.31 0.08
C HIS A 257 -0.24 4.70 -0.50
N GLU A 258 0.66 3.74 -0.73
CA GLU A 258 1.94 4.04 -1.37
C GLU A 258 1.77 4.65 -2.76
N HIS A 259 0.93 4.04 -3.60
CA HIS A 259 0.67 4.56 -4.93
C HIS A 259 -0.02 5.92 -4.89
N LEU A 260 -1.06 6.09 -4.07
CA LEU A 260 -1.75 7.37 -3.90
C LEU A 260 -0.77 8.49 -3.52
N LEU A 261 0.14 8.22 -2.57
CA LEU A 261 1.12 9.20 -2.11
C LEU A 261 2.14 9.57 -3.19
N VAL A 262 2.62 8.60 -3.96
CA VAL A 262 3.50 8.85 -5.11
C VAL A 262 2.81 9.75 -6.13
N HIS A 263 1.56 9.46 -6.48
CA HIS A 263 0.79 10.27 -7.45
C HIS A 263 0.50 11.68 -6.94
N LEU A 264 0.16 11.82 -5.67
CA LEU A 264 -0.02 13.12 -5.01
C LEU A 264 1.28 13.95 -5.10
N VAL A 265 2.40 13.42 -4.61
CA VAL A 265 3.67 14.17 -4.52
C VAL A 265 4.26 14.47 -5.90
N THR A 266 4.07 13.58 -6.88
CA THR A 266 4.56 13.80 -8.25
C THR A 266 3.61 14.62 -9.12
N ALA A 267 2.40 14.93 -8.63
CA ALA A 267 1.32 15.55 -9.39
C ALA A 267 1.04 14.82 -10.73
N THR A 268 1.02 13.48 -10.69
CA THR A 268 0.73 12.64 -11.85
C THR A 268 -0.68 12.04 -11.78
N PRO A 269 -1.36 11.85 -12.92
CA PRO A 269 -2.69 11.26 -12.94
C PRO A 269 -2.67 9.78 -12.52
N PHE A 270 -3.78 9.34 -11.91
CA PHE A 270 -4.07 7.93 -11.68
C PHE A 270 -5.55 7.63 -11.94
N ALA A 271 -5.90 6.35 -12.01
CA ALA A 271 -7.27 5.87 -12.13
C ALA A 271 -7.60 4.97 -10.94
N LEU A 272 -8.83 5.09 -10.46
CA LEU A 272 -9.42 4.13 -9.52
C LEU A 272 -10.36 3.19 -10.26
N THR A 273 -10.59 2.02 -9.69
CA THR A 273 -11.57 1.04 -10.17
C THR A 273 -12.49 0.64 -9.02
N PHE A 274 -13.63 0.05 -9.35
CA PHE A 274 -14.43 -0.66 -8.36
C PHE A 274 -13.65 -1.90 -7.89
N PRO A 275 -13.91 -2.42 -6.68
CA PRO A 275 -13.16 -3.55 -6.14
C PRO A 275 -13.03 -4.71 -7.15
N LEU A 276 -11.79 -5.07 -7.51
CA LEU A 276 -11.53 -6.10 -8.54
C LEU A 276 -12.08 -7.48 -8.16
N ARG A 277 -12.31 -7.72 -6.86
CA ARG A 277 -12.91 -8.98 -6.36
C ARG A 277 -14.26 -9.33 -6.98
N SER A 278 -14.96 -8.35 -7.55
CA SER A 278 -16.24 -8.53 -8.23
C SER A 278 -16.15 -8.53 -9.76
N LEU A 279 -14.96 -8.35 -10.34
CA LEU A 279 -14.79 -8.30 -11.79
C LEU A 279 -14.49 -9.69 -12.34
N SER A 280 -15.17 -10.05 -13.43
CA SER A 280 -14.74 -11.17 -14.26
C SER A 280 -13.42 -10.85 -14.97
N VAL A 281 -12.72 -11.87 -15.47
CA VAL A 281 -11.53 -11.66 -16.31
C VAL A 281 -11.86 -10.82 -17.54
N ASP A 282 -13.06 -10.98 -18.10
CA ASP A 282 -13.54 -10.20 -19.25
C ASP A 282 -13.80 -8.73 -18.87
N ASP A 283 -14.37 -8.47 -17.69
CA ASP A 283 -14.54 -7.12 -17.19
C ASP A 283 -13.19 -6.46 -16.92
N PHE A 284 -12.26 -7.19 -16.31
CA PHE A 284 -10.90 -6.70 -16.10
C PHE A 284 -10.20 -6.43 -17.44
N ALA A 285 -10.32 -7.32 -18.43
CA ALA A 285 -9.78 -7.09 -19.77
C ALA A 285 -10.47 -5.93 -20.49
N GLY A 286 -11.78 -5.72 -20.27
CA GLY A 286 -12.53 -4.56 -20.74
C GLY A 286 -11.99 -3.28 -20.13
N TRP A 287 -11.74 -3.29 -18.81
CA TRP A 287 -11.05 -2.22 -18.10
C TRP A 287 -9.66 -1.96 -18.68
N LEU A 288 -8.86 -3.00 -18.94
CA LEU A 288 -7.55 -2.87 -19.57
C LEU A 288 -7.62 -2.27 -20.99
N LYS A 289 -8.67 -2.60 -21.77
CA LYS A 289 -8.90 -2.11 -23.14
C LYS A 289 -9.45 -0.69 -23.19
N GLU A 290 -10.37 -0.31 -22.31
CA GLU A 290 -10.77 1.09 -22.21
C GLU A 290 -9.64 1.97 -21.72
N LEU A 291 -8.81 1.38 -20.86
CA LEU A 291 -7.54 1.93 -20.46
C LEU A 291 -6.43 1.56 -21.45
N ASP A 292 -6.68 1.49 -22.76
CA ASP A 292 -5.64 1.49 -23.80
C ASP A 292 -4.75 2.76 -23.72
N SER A 293 -5.10 3.70 -22.84
CA SER A 293 -4.29 4.82 -22.37
C SER A 293 -3.34 4.51 -21.20
N MET A 294 -3.35 3.31 -20.60
CA MET A 294 -2.54 3.02 -19.41
C MET A 294 -1.06 2.93 -19.73
N TYR A 295 -0.31 3.50 -18.81
CA TYR A 295 1.13 3.60 -18.85
C TYR A 295 1.83 2.30 -18.36
N SER A 296 1.37 1.72 -17.24
CA SER A 296 1.94 0.51 -16.62
C SER A 296 0.96 -0.18 -15.68
N ILE A 297 1.22 -1.44 -15.32
CA ILE A 297 0.52 -2.20 -14.27
C ILE A 297 1.49 -2.51 -13.14
N THR A 298 1.06 -2.32 -11.89
CA THR A 298 1.81 -2.79 -10.72
C THR A 298 1.06 -3.93 -10.03
N LEU A 299 1.75 -5.04 -9.83
CA LEU A 299 1.25 -6.25 -9.18
C LEU A 299 1.88 -6.36 -7.80
N VAL A 300 1.07 -6.67 -6.79
CA VAL A 300 1.54 -6.72 -5.40
C VAL A 300 0.92 -7.92 -4.71
N GLY A 301 1.73 -8.62 -3.90
CA GLY A 301 1.24 -9.67 -2.99
C GLY A 301 0.85 -10.99 -3.66
N CYS A 302 1.19 -11.20 -4.93
CA CYS A 302 1.02 -12.48 -5.62
C CYS A 302 2.34 -12.95 -6.25
N GLY A 303 2.53 -14.27 -6.28
CA GLY A 303 3.61 -14.87 -7.07
C GLY A 303 3.31 -14.69 -8.56
N ILE A 304 4.28 -14.17 -9.31
CA ILE A 304 4.19 -14.13 -10.77
C ILE A 304 4.84 -15.40 -11.30
N GLN A 305 4.04 -16.22 -11.98
CA GLN A 305 4.55 -17.38 -12.70
C GLN A 305 5.17 -16.96 -14.03
N ASP A 306 6.09 -17.78 -14.55
CA ASP A 306 6.80 -17.49 -15.80
C ASP A 306 5.82 -17.25 -16.96
N GLN A 307 4.72 -18.01 -17.04
CA GLN A 307 3.70 -17.85 -18.08
C GLN A 307 3.03 -16.47 -18.05
N LEU A 308 2.76 -15.92 -16.86
CA LEU A 308 2.19 -14.58 -16.72
C LEU A 308 3.20 -13.50 -17.10
N SER A 309 4.48 -13.72 -16.74
CA SER A 309 5.59 -12.84 -17.14
C SER A 309 5.79 -12.82 -18.67
N GLU A 310 5.69 -13.99 -19.32
CA GLU A 310 5.75 -14.13 -20.77
C GLU A 310 4.56 -13.44 -21.45
N LEU A 311 3.34 -13.64 -20.94
CA LEU A 311 2.14 -12.99 -21.47
C LEU A 311 2.23 -11.46 -21.41
N MET A 312 2.71 -10.90 -20.30
CA MET A 312 2.91 -9.44 -20.18
C MET A 312 3.94 -8.92 -21.19
N SER A 313 5.00 -9.69 -21.42
CA SER A 313 6.03 -9.37 -22.42
C SER A 313 5.46 -9.44 -23.84
N GLU A 314 4.68 -10.48 -24.17
CA GLU A 314 3.99 -10.64 -25.47
C GLU A 314 3.02 -9.48 -25.74
N LYS A 315 2.25 -9.08 -24.73
CA LYS A 315 1.28 -7.97 -24.85
C LYS A 315 1.92 -6.58 -24.72
N ARG A 316 3.24 -6.48 -24.56
CA ARG A 316 3.98 -5.21 -24.40
C ARG A 316 3.43 -4.36 -23.26
N ILE A 317 3.03 -5.01 -22.17
CA ILE A 317 2.56 -4.34 -20.95
C ILE A 317 3.78 -4.08 -20.07
N VAL A 318 4.00 -2.81 -19.71
CA VAL A 318 4.96 -2.47 -18.67
C VAL A 318 4.40 -2.95 -17.34
N ALA A 319 5.04 -3.95 -16.73
CA ALA A 319 4.62 -4.52 -15.47
C ALA A 319 5.69 -4.29 -14.39
N HIS A 320 5.24 -4.14 -13.15
CA HIS A 320 6.09 -4.09 -11.98
C HIS A 320 5.61 -5.14 -10.99
N ASN A 321 6.49 -6.04 -10.54
CA ASN A 321 6.20 -6.89 -9.40
C ASN A 321 6.72 -6.24 -8.13
N LEU A 322 5.89 -6.14 -7.10
CA LEU A 322 6.29 -5.68 -5.78
C LEU A 322 6.09 -6.81 -4.77
N PHE A 323 7.18 -7.13 -4.06
CA PHE A 323 7.15 -8.02 -2.93
C PHE A 323 7.28 -7.22 -1.64
N GLY A 324 6.49 -7.60 -0.64
CA GLY A 324 6.34 -6.87 0.59
C GLY A 324 5.52 -7.64 1.63
N ASN A 325 5.43 -7.07 2.82
CA ASN A 325 4.51 -7.51 3.86
C ASN A 325 3.73 -6.30 4.40
N SER A 326 2.67 -6.54 5.16
CA SER A 326 1.84 -5.44 5.65
C SER A 326 2.61 -4.53 6.63
N GLU A 327 3.57 -5.08 7.38
CA GLU A 327 4.34 -4.37 8.42
C GLU A 327 5.38 -3.39 7.88
N LEU A 328 6.03 -3.70 6.76
CA LEU A 328 7.09 -2.89 6.15
C LEU A 328 6.73 -2.40 4.75
N SER A 329 5.54 -2.72 4.27
CA SER A 329 5.09 -2.37 2.93
C SER A 329 5.98 -3.00 1.85
N LYS A 330 6.58 -2.20 0.96
CA LYS A 330 7.43 -2.65 -0.15
C LYS A 330 8.84 -2.99 0.31
N LEU A 331 9.33 -4.18 -0.05
CA LEU A 331 10.66 -4.66 0.33
C LEU A 331 11.55 -4.93 -0.88
N MET A 332 10.98 -5.52 -1.93
CA MET A 332 11.68 -5.89 -3.16
C MET A 332 10.79 -5.66 -4.38
N THR A 333 11.42 -5.64 -5.56
CA THR A 333 10.72 -5.35 -6.81
C THR A 333 11.35 -6.04 -8.01
N ALA A 334 10.54 -6.39 -9.00
CA ALA A 334 10.99 -6.73 -10.35
C ALA A 334 10.43 -5.70 -11.33
N ASP A 335 11.32 -4.90 -11.92
CA ASP A 335 10.98 -3.83 -12.87
C ASP A 335 11.20 -4.21 -14.33
N ARG A 336 11.60 -5.46 -14.56
CA ARG A 336 11.85 -6.04 -15.87
C ARG A 336 11.61 -7.54 -15.81
N ALA A 337 11.32 -8.12 -16.97
CA ALA A 337 11.25 -9.57 -17.10
C ALA A 337 12.61 -10.23 -16.76
N PRO A 338 12.59 -11.44 -16.18
CA PRO A 338 11.41 -12.15 -15.71
C PRO A 338 10.89 -11.54 -14.39
N TYR A 339 9.58 -11.32 -14.29
CA TYR A 339 9.00 -10.53 -13.20
C TYR A 339 8.93 -11.28 -11.85
N ASN A 340 9.38 -12.52 -11.79
CA ASN A 340 9.61 -13.28 -10.56
C ASN A 340 11.01 -13.04 -9.95
N HIS A 341 11.91 -12.33 -10.63
CA HIS A 341 13.25 -12.00 -10.13
C HIS A 341 13.23 -10.69 -9.32
N LEU A 342 12.91 -10.80 -8.04
CA LEU A 342 12.78 -9.67 -7.12
C LEU A 342 14.15 -9.16 -6.67
N ARG A 343 14.34 -7.84 -6.69
CA ARG A 343 15.55 -7.16 -6.24
C ARG A 343 15.26 -6.26 -5.05
N PRO A 344 16.19 -6.12 -4.08
CA PRO A 344 16.04 -5.15 -3.01
C PRO A 344 15.84 -3.74 -3.54
N ILE A 345 14.99 -2.95 -2.87
CA ILE A 345 14.81 -1.54 -3.22
C ILE A 345 16.12 -0.78 -2.97
N PRO A 346 16.68 -0.06 -3.95
CA PRO A 346 18.00 0.58 -3.84
C PRO A 346 18.16 1.58 -2.68
N ASP A 347 17.07 2.19 -2.23
CA ASP A 347 17.09 3.25 -1.22
C ASP A 347 17.36 2.77 0.21
N PHE A 348 17.21 1.47 0.45
CA PHE A 348 17.45 0.88 1.74
C PHE A 348 18.49 -0.22 1.62
N PRO A 349 19.30 -0.45 2.69
CA PRO A 349 20.23 -1.55 2.68
C PRO A 349 19.52 -2.88 2.37
N PRO A 350 20.09 -3.72 1.49
CA PRO A 350 19.46 -4.97 1.10
C PRO A 350 19.32 -5.90 2.32
N PRO A 351 18.32 -6.80 2.30
CA PRO A 351 18.19 -7.82 3.32
C PRO A 351 19.46 -8.68 3.37
N LEU A 352 19.74 -9.25 4.54
CA LEU A 352 20.77 -10.26 4.67
C LEU A 352 20.18 -11.63 4.39
N ALA A 353 20.77 -12.33 3.41
CA ALA A 353 20.40 -13.68 3.06
C ALA A 353 21.10 -14.70 3.97
N VAL A 354 20.32 -15.52 4.66
CA VAL A 354 20.78 -16.62 5.51
C VAL A 354 20.28 -17.94 4.92
N PRO A 355 21.08 -19.02 4.84
CA PRO A 355 20.58 -20.31 4.34
C PRO A 355 19.30 -20.73 5.08
N ALA A 356 18.25 -21.10 4.35
CA ALA A 356 16.93 -21.38 4.94
C ALA A 356 16.92 -22.62 5.84
N LEU A 357 17.77 -23.62 5.54
CA LEU A 357 17.77 -24.91 6.21
C LEU A 357 19.20 -25.34 6.52
N ALA A 358 19.49 -25.64 7.79
CA ALA A 358 20.77 -26.27 8.16
C ALA A 358 20.95 -27.65 7.50
N TRP A 359 19.84 -28.33 7.16
CA TRP A 359 19.85 -29.65 6.56
C TRP A 359 20.02 -29.65 5.04
N SER A 360 19.70 -28.59 4.29
CA SER A 360 19.95 -28.57 2.82
C SER A 360 21.46 -28.64 2.50
N VAL A 361 22.28 -28.16 3.44
CA VAL A 361 23.74 -28.30 3.45
C VAL A 361 24.18 -29.72 3.83
N GLN A 362 23.43 -30.43 4.70
CA GLN A 362 23.75 -31.79 5.14
C GLN A 362 23.21 -32.91 4.24
N SER A 363 22.05 -32.71 3.57
CA SER A 363 21.36 -33.73 2.77
C SER A 363 21.89 -33.86 1.34
N GLY A 364 22.83 -33.00 0.93
CA GLY A 364 23.39 -33.02 -0.42
C GLY A 364 22.43 -32.52 -1.52
N ILE A 365 21.19 -32.14 -1.20
CA ILE A 365 20.23 -31.55 -2.15
C ILE A 365 20.76 -30.22 -2.74
N ALA A 366 21.57 -29.48 -1.97
CA ALA A 366 22.29 -28.31 -2.47
C ALA A 366 23.26 -28.62 -3.63
N LYS A 367 23.58 -29.89 -3.92
CA LYS A 367 24.45 -30.26 -5.05
C LYS A 367 23.71 -30.34 -6.39
N THR A 368 22.37 -30.46 -6.38
CA THR A 368 21.57 -30.63 -7.61
C THR A 368 20.78 -29.39 -8.01
N ASN A 369 20.54 -28.46 -7.08
CA ASN A 369 19.94 -27.16 -7.40
C ASN A 369 21.04 -26.09 -7.50
N PRO A 370 21.26 -25.44 -8.65
CA PRO A 370 22.25 -24.37 -8.78
C PRO A 370 21.91 -23.13 -7.93
N ASN A 371 20.64 -22.99 -7.52
CA ASN A 371 20.18 -21.85 -6.74
C ASN A 371 20.17 -22.17 -5.25
N ARG A 372 20.66 -21.22 -4.44
CA ARG A 372 20.76 -21.36 -2.98
C ARG A 372 19.45 -20.91 -2.34
N GLU A 373 18.85 -21.77 -1.53
CA GLU A 373 17.68 -21.41 -0.71
C GLU A 373 18.08 -20.57 0.50
N VAL A 374 17.43 -19.42 0.65
CA VAL A 374 17.72 -18.44 1.69
C VAL A 374 16.44 -17.89 2.34
N THR A 375 16.56 -17.51 3.60
CA THR A 375 15.63 -16.61 4.28
C THR A 375 16.22 -15.21 4.26
N LEU A 376 15.36 -14.20 4.18
CA LEU A 376 15.75 -12.79 4.11
C LEU A 376 15.48 -12.09 5.43
N TRP A 377 16.48 -11.33 5.89
CA TRP A 377 16.48 -10.69 7.20
C TRP A 377 16.74 -9.18 7.11
N TYR A 378 15.87 -8.39 7.72
CA TYR A 378 16.04 -6.95 7.87
C TYR A 378 16.47 -6.61 9.29
N ILE A 379 17.60 -5.95 9.44
CA ILE A 379 18.14 -5.59 10.76
C ILE A 379 17.65 -4.20 11.13
N VAL A 380 17.15 -4.04 12.36
CA VAL A 380 16.62 -2.78 12.88
C VAL A 380 17.62 -1.63 12.70
N SER A 381 18.90 -1.83 13.03
CA SER A 381 19.93 -0.80 12.92
C SER A 381 20.29 -0.38 11.49
N ARG A 382 19.89 -1.16 10.48
CA ARG A 382 20.21 -0.92 9.07
C ARG A 382 19.03 -0.46 8.23
N TYR A 383 17.80 -0.76 8.63
CA TYR A 383 16.63 -0.56 7.80
C TYR A 383 15.70 0.49 8.44
N PRO A 384 15.76 1.76 7.97
CA PRO A 384 15.03 2.87 8.59
C PRO A 384 13.53 2.65 8.78
N PRO A 385 12.78 2.09 7.81
CA PRO A 385 11.35 1.84 8.02
C PRO A 385 11.10 0.87 9.19
N LEU A 386 11.91 -0.19 9.34
CA LEU A 386 11.81 -1.15 10.43
C LEU A 386 12.17 -0.52 11.78
N ALA A 387 13.22 0.30 11.83
CA ALA A 387 13.57 1.05 13.03
C ALA A 387 12.43 1.96 13.47
N HIS A 388 11.84 2.69 12.52
CA HIS A 388 10.72 3.58 12.76
C HIS A 388 9.50 2.84 13.30
N VAL A 389 9.03 1.79 12.63
CA VAL A 389 7.85 1.04 13.07
C VAL A 389 8.06 0.36 14.42
N MET A 390 9.27 -0.17 14.68
CA MET A 390 9.62 -0.76 15.98
C MET A 390 9.52 0.27 17.11
N LEU A 391 10.04 1.47 16.90
CA LEU A 391 10.08 2.50 17.95
C LEU A 391 8.73 3.16 18.19
N ARG A 392 7.86 3.24 17.17
CA ARG A 392 6.49 3.76 17.33
C ARG A 392 5.55 2.77 18.02
N GLY A 393 5.82 1.46 17.92
CA GLY A 393 5.05 0.42 18.59
C GLY A 393 3.60 0.26 18.09
N ARG A 394 3.25 0.87 16.96
CA ARG A 394 1.91 0.81 16.33
C ARG A 394 1.77 -0.31 15.30
N VAL A 395 2.88 -0.98 14.99
CA VAL A 395 2.94 -2.15 14.12
C VAL A 395 3.49 -3.30 14.96
N PRO A 396 2.72 -4.37 15.19
CA PRO A 396 3.19 -5.55 15.93
C PRO A 396 4.24 -6.32 15.13
N LEU A 397 5.51 -6.21 15.52
CA LEU A 397 6.64 -6.87 14.89
C LEU A 397 7.06 -8.12 15.66
N LYS A 398 7.43 -9.18 14.92
CA LYS A 398 8.18 -10.32 15.47
C LYS A 398 9.66 -10.06 15.19
N LEU A 399 10.39 -9.62 16.22
CA LEU A 399 11.84 -9.43 16.14
C LEU A 399 12.56 -10.58 16.84
N GLU A 400 13.61 -11.06 16.21
CA GLU A 400 14.48 -12.12 16.72
C GLU A 400 15.96 -11.74 16.53
N PRO A 401 16.88 -12.32 17.33
CA PRO A 401 18.30 -12.10 17.14
C PRO A 401 18.76 -12.62 15.77
N PHE A 402 19.40 -11.76 14.97
CA PHE A 402 19.89 -12.15 13.65
C PHE A 402 20.85 -13.35 13.75
N PRO A 403 20.56 -14.48 13.06
CA PRO A 403 21.30 -15.72 13.24
C PRO A 403 22.60 -15.78 12.42
N GLY A 404 22.74 -14.92 11.41
CA GLY A 404 23.91 -14.92 10.53
C GLY A 404 25.20 -14.49 11.23
N PRO A 405 26.38 -14.89 10.69
CA PRO A 405 27.66 -14.47 11.22
C PRO A 405 27.94 -12.98 10.96
N GLY A 406 29.01 -12.46 11.57
CA GLY A 406 29.51 -11.11 11.30
C GLY A 406 29.02 -10.04 12.28
N PRO A 407 29.16 -8.74 11.93
CA PRO A 407 28.97 -7.63 12.86
C PRO A 407 27.53 -7.44 13.33
N TYR A 408 26.56 -8.05 12.63
CA TYR A 408 25.14 -7.96 12.95
C TYR A 408 24.62 -9.14 13.76
N LYS A 409 25.46 -10.15 14.05
CA LYS A 409 25.05 -11.34 14.80
C LYS A 409 24.40 -10.95 16.13
N GLY A 410 23.22 -11.51 16.39
CA GLY A 410 22.46 -11.29 17.62
C GLY A 410 21.74 -9.94 17.71
N GLN A 411 21.87 -9.05 16.71
CA GLN A 411 21.10 -7.80 16.69
C GLN A 411 19.62 -8.09 16.41
N PRO A 412 18.69 -7.26 16.93
CA PRO A 412 17.27 -7.39 16.61
C PRO A 412 17.02 -7.26 15.11
N ALA A 413 16.38 -8.27 14.53
CA ALA A 413 16.06 -8.34 13.12
C ALA A 413 14.67 -8.93 12.89
N MET A 414 14.09 -8.61 11.75
CA MET A 414 12.85 -9.19 11.24
C MET A 414 13.20 -10.20 10.15
N ASN A 415 12.83 -11.46 10.37
CA ASN A 415 12.75 -12.48 9.34
C ASN A 415 11.43 -12.33 8.59
N LEU A 416 11.46 -12.40 7.26
CA LEU A 416 10.24 -12.28 6.46
C LEU A 416 9.27 -13.45 6.63
N GLY A 417 9.75 -14.61 7.11
CA GLY A 417 8.94 -15.82 7.20
C GLY A 417 8.83 -16.59 5.88
N ASP A 418 9.56 -16.15 4.85
CA ASP A 418 9.56 -16.71 3.51
C ASP A 418 10.93 -17.29 3.14
N VAL A 419 10.91 -18.28 2.25
CA VAL A 419 12.09 -18.86 1.61
C VAL A 419 12.16 -18.38 0.16
N PHE A 420 13.37 -18.05 -0.27
CA PHE A 420 13.68 -17.57 -1.61
C PHE A 420 14.81 -18.39 -2.23
N TYR A 421 14.78 -18.51 -3.55
CA TYR A 421 15.95 -18.87 -4.32
C TYR A 421 16.80 -17.62 -4.58
N GLU A 422 18.05 -17.64 -4.13
CA GLU A 422 19.06 -16.64 -4.47
C GLU A 422 19.56 -16.91 -5.89
N ILE A 423 19.30 -15.97 -6.80
CA ILE A 423 19.62 -16.04 -8.22
C ILE A 423 20.73 -15.03 -8.49
N ILE A 424 21.91 -15.52 -8.89
CA ILE A 424 23.04 -14.66 -9.27
C ILE A 424 23.01 -14.50 -10.78
N THR A 425 22.62 -13.31 -11.24
CA THR A 425 22.68 -12.95 -12.66
C THR A 425 23.97 -12.17 -12.94
N LYS A 426 24.58 -12.41 -14.10
CA LYS A 426 25.68 -11.58 -14.60
C LYS A 426 25.09 -10.57 -15.57
N GLU A 427 25.06 -9.29 -15.19
CA GLU A 427 24.86 -8.20 -16.14
C GLU A 427 26.21 -7.51 -16.37
N GLY A 428 26.88 -7.90 -17.46
CA GLY A 428 28.24 -7.42 -17.73
C GLY A 428 29.27 -7.97 -16.74
N GLU A 429 30.08 -7.08 -16.16
CA GLU A 429 31.13 -7.41 -15.18
C GLU A 429 30.62 -7.43 -13.73
N GLU A 430 29.42 -6.91 -13.47
CA GLU A 430 28.85 -6.79 -12.12
C GLU A 430 27.92 -7.96 -11.80
N LYS A 431 28.03 -8.49 -10.58
CA LYS A 431 27.12 -9.53 -10.08
C LYS A 431 25.84 -8.85 -9.59
N ASP A 432 24.73 -9.15 -10.24
CA ASP A 432 23.39 -8.76 -9.79
C ASP A 432 22.76 -9.93 -9.02
N VAL A 433 22.12 -9.65 -7.89
CA VAL A 433 21.47 -10.65 -7.05
C VAL A 433 19.98 -10.39 -7.05
N ALA A 434 19.24 -11.38 -7.53
CA ALA A 434 17.79 -11.42 -7.47
C ALA A 434 17.33 -12.56 -6.56
N TYR A 435 16.07 -12.48 -6.12
CA TYR A 435 15.42 -13.46 -5.29
C TYR A 435 14.11 -13.88 -5.95
N ALA A 436 13.90 -15.18 -6.12
CA ALA A 436 12.60 -15.71 -6.51
C ALA A 436 11.93 -16.31 -5.26
N HIS A 437 10.70 -15.90 -4.97
CA HIS A 437 9.93 -16.46 -3.86
C HIS A 437 9.68 -17.96 -4.10
N ALA A 438 9.99 -18.80 -3.11
CA ALA A 438 9.87 -20.24 -3.22
C ALA A 438 8.65 -20.75 -2.44
N ALA A 439 8.55 -20.40 -1.16
CA ALA A 439 7.49 -20.84 -0.26
C ALA A 439 7.49 -20.01 1.04
N ARG A 440 6.45 -20.14 1.87
CA ARG A 440 6.52 -19.72 3.27
C ARG A 440 7.23 -20.77 4.11
N LEU A 441 7.93 -20.37 5.16
CA LEU A 441 8.59 -21.30 6.08
C LEU A 441 7.60 -22.29 6.71
N ASP A 442 6.38 -21.83 7.01
CA ASP A 442 5.34 -22.65 7.64
C ASP A 442 4.65 -23.61 6.65
N ASP A 443 4.89 -23.47 5.34
CA ASP A 443 4.30 -24.35 4.31
C ASP A 443 5.17 -25.60 4.04
N TYR A 444 6.34 -25.73 4.67
CA TYR A 444 7.22 -26.88 4.48
C TYR A 444 6.65 -28.15 5.15
N LEU A 445 6.07 -29.03 4.33
CA LEU A 445 5.68 -30.37 4.75
C LEU A 445 6.89 -31.31 4.68
N ARG A 446 7.24 -31.93 5.81
CA ARG A 446 8.23 -33.01 5.85
C ARG A 446 7.53 -34.34 5.60
N LEU A 447 7.75 -34.92 4.42
CA LEU A 447 7.40 -36.31 4.14
C LEU A 447 8.59 -37.18 4.58
N ASN A 448 8.42 -37.96 5.65
CA ASN A 448 9.38 -39.01 5.98
C ASN A 448 9.16 -40.19 5.04
N ASN A 449 10.19 -40.60 4.30
CA ASN A 449 10.17 -41.78 3.44
C ASN A 449 10.26 -43.12 4.21
N ASP A 450 9.89 -43.16 5.50
CA ASP A 450 9.74 -44.42 6.24
C ASP A 450 8.36 -45.07 5.94
N MET A 451 7.90 -44.99 4.69
CA MET A 451 6.94 -45.98 4.20
C MET A 451 7.79 -47.11 3.63
N ASP A 452 8.05 -48.10 4.48
CA ASP A 452 8.44 -49.43 4.03
C ASP A 452 7.49 -49.82 2.91
N ILE A 453 8.01 -49.91 1.70
CA ILE A 453 7.35 -50.65 0.63
C ILE A 453 7.41 -52.09 1.11
N VAL A 454 6.33 -52.53 1.77
CA VAL A 454 6.07 -53.96 1.93
C VAL A 454 5.77 -54.45 0.50
N GLU A 455 6.81 -54.94 -0.16
CA GLU A 455 6.63 -55.83 -1.31
C GLU A 455 5.99 -57.11 -0.73
N ASP A 456 4.68 -57.24 -0.89
CA ASP A 456 4.02 -58.54 -0.76
C ASP A 456 4.44 -59.39 -1.97
N ASP A 457 5.11 -60.51 -1.69
CA ASP A 457 5.54 -61.58 -2.62
C ASP A 457 4.38 -62.18 -3.45
#